data_AF-A0A1Z1NGH3-F1
#
_entry.id   AF-A0A1Z1NGH3-F1
#
_cell.length_a   1.000
_cell.length_b   1.000
_cell.length_c   1.000
_cell.angle_alpha   90.00
_cell.angle_beta   90.00
_cell.angle_gamma   90.00
#
_symmetry.space_group_name_H-M   'P 1'
#
loop_
_entity.id
_entity.type
_entity.pdbx_description
1 polymer ?
#
loop_
_entity_poly.entity_id
_entity_poly.type
_entity_poly.pdbx_seq_one_letter_code
_entity_poly.pdbx_strand_id
1 'polypeptide(L)'
;LYPPLSTIGQMGFASILSIFSLHFAGISSILGSINFMSSIKKVKLNYFKIINISLFIWSIFITTFLLILSLPVLASCLTMLLTDKLFGTSFFNSIGGGNPIMFQHLFWFFGHPEVYILILPAFGIISYSVLMMTGKNKTFGPISMLFAIFSIGLVGCLVWAHHMFVVGMDIDSRIYYMSATMIIAVPTGIKVYSWLLTISGFLMKFYSLFFWVCGFIFMFTMGGLTGLVLSNMILDINLH
;
A
#
# COMPACT_ATOMS: atom_id res chain seq x y z
N LEU A 1 -10.23 9.68 11.97
CA LEU A 1 -11.70 9.66 11.72
C LEU A 1 -12.41 8.50 12.44
N TYR A 2 -11.79 7.88 13.45
CA TYR A 2 -12.41 6.71 14.11
C TYR A 2 -13.64 7.10 14.93
N PRO A 3 -14.78 6.43 14.77
CA PRO A 3 -15.88 6.49 15.72
C PRO A 3 -15.48 5.76 17.01
N PRO A 4 -16.01 6.15 18.19
CA PRO A 4 -17.02 7.19 18.39
C PRO A 4 -16.48 8.62 18.45
N LEU A 5 -15.15 8.81 18.50
CA LEU A 5 -14.56 10.15 18.61
C LEU A 5 -14.96 11.04 17.43
N SER A 6 -14.97 10.50 16.22
CA SER A 6 -15.35 11.24 15.03
C SER A 6 -16.84 11.54 14.93
N THR A 7 -17.72 10.90 15.69
CA THR A 7 -19.17 11.18 15.68
C THR A 7 -19.58 12.04 16.86
N ILE A 8 -19.29 11.59 18.09
CA ILE A 8 -19.72 12.22 19.34
C ILE A 8 -18.69 13.26 19.82
N GLY A 9 -17.40 12.96 19.67
CA GLY A 9 -16.33 13.82 20.19
C GLY A 9 -15.94 14.99 19.28
N GLN A 10 -16.30 14.93 17.99
CA GLN A 10 -15.97 15.96 16.99
C GLN A 10 -17.24 16.50 16.33
N MET A 11 -17.82 17.51 16.96
CA MET A 11 -19.01 18.20 16.45
C MET A 11 -18.64 19.29 15.43
N GLY A 12 -19.56 19.58 14.51
CA GLY A 12 -19.42 20.66 13.52
C GLY A 12 -18.85 20.25 12.16
N PHE A 13 -18.76 21.25 11.27
CA PHE A 13 -18.53 21.04 9.83
C PHE A 13 -17.12 20.59 9.45
N ALA A 14 -16.10 20.80 10.27
CA ALA A 14 -14.70 20.51 9.89
C ALA A 14 -14.51 19.03 9.49
N SER A 15 -14.99 18.11 10.33
CA SER A 15 -14.93 16.67 10.06
C SER A 15 -15.79 16.25 8.85
N ILE A 16 -16.95 16.90 8.64
CA ILE A 16 -17.80 16.66 7.47
C ILE A 16 -17.08 17.08 6.18
N LEU A 17 -16.45 18.26 6.18
CA LEU A 17 -15.65 18.74 5.06
C LEU A 17 -14.44 17.84 4.78
N SER A 18 -13.81 17.29 5.83
CA SER A 18 -12.72 16.30 5.66
C SER A 18 -13.20 14.99 5.02
N ILE A 19 -14.43 14.57 5.30
CA ILE A 19 -15.02 13.40 4.64
C ILE A 19 -15.26 13.71 3.16
N PHE A 20 -15.82 14.88 2.83
CA PHE A 20 -16.01 15.28 1.43
C PHE A 20 -14.68 15.43 0.67
N SER A 21 -13.64 16.00 1.28
CA SER A 21 -12.33 16.13 0.62
C SER A 21 -11.74 14.77 0.26
N LEU A 22 -11.86 13.77 1.14
CA LEU A 22 -11.43 12.40 0.86
C LEU A 22 -12.26 11.74 -0.26
N HIS A 23 -13.57 11.99 -0.33
CA HIS A 23 -14.39 11.51 -1.46
C HIS A 23 -13.91 12.10 -2.80
N PHE A 24 -13.67 13.42 -2.87
CA PHE A 24 -13.19 14.05 -4.10
C PHE A 24 -11.79 13.54 -4.50
N ALA A 25 -10.89 13.36 -3.54
CA ALA A 25 -9.57 12.75 -3.79
C ALA A 25 -9.69 11.30 -4.29
N GLY A 26 -10.61 10.52 -3.71
CA GLY A 26 -10.90 9.15 -4.14
C GLY A 26 -11.45 9.08 -5.58
N ILE A 27 -12.41 9.95 -5.93
CA ILE A 27 -12.97 10.04 -7.29
C ILE A 27 -11.85 10.36 -8.30
N SER A 28 -11.01 11.35 -8.00
CA SER A 28 -9.87 11.71 -8.85
C SER A 28 -8.93 10.52 -9.10
N SER A 29 -8.62 9.78 -8.03
CA SER A 29 -7.71 8.64 -8.08
C SER A 29 -8.27 7.44 -8.85
N ILE A 30 -9.58 7.17 -8.74
CA ILE A 30 -10.27 6.12 -9.52
C ILE A 30 -10.26 6.48 -11.01
N LEU A 31 -10.63 7.72 -11.37
CA LEU A 31 -10.64 8.17 -12.76
C LEU A 31 -9.23 8.14 -13.36
N GLY A 32 -8.22 8.58 -12.62
CA GLY A 32 -6.82 8.46 -13.01
C GLY A 32 -6.39 7.01 -13.21
N SER A 33 -6.80 6.11 -12.33
CA SER A 33 -6.49 4.68 -12.43
C SER A 33 -7.09 4.02 -13.67
N ILE A 34 -8.34 4.33 -14.00
CA ILE A 34 -9.01 3.86 -15.22
C ILE A 34 -8.26 4.36 -16.46
N ASN A 35 -7.84 5.63 -16.47
CA ASN A 35 -7.07 6.21 -17.55
C ASN A 35 -5.72 5.49 -17.74
N PHE A 36 -4.93 5.32 -16.67
CA PHE A 36 -3.66 4.60 -16.74
C PHE A 36 -3.83 3.14 -17.17
N MET A 37 -4.84 2.43 -16.64
CA MET A 37 -5.12 1.04 -17.00
C MET A 37 -5.41 0.90 -18.50
N SER A 38 -6.23 1.79 -19.06
CA SER A 38 -6.55 1.82 -20.49
C SER A 38 -5.31 2.13 -21.35
N SER A 39 -4.46 3.06 -20.88
CA SER A 39 -3.26 3.51 -21.57
C SER A 39 -2.19 2.41 -21.62
N ILE A 40 -1.92 1.77 -20.49
CA ILE A 40 -0.98 0.65 -20.40
C ILE A 40 -1.45 -0.52 -21.27
N LYS A 41 -2.76 -0.79 -21.35
CA LYS A 41 -3.31 -1.83 -22.23
C LYS A 41 -3.09 -1.52 -23.71
N LYS A 42 -3.16 -0.25 -24.13
CA LYS A 42 -2.87 0.16 -25.51
C LYS A 42 -1.40 -0.01 -25.88
N VAL A 43 -0.47 0.32 -24.98
CA VAL A 43 0.97 0.09 -25.19
C VAL A 43 1.28 -1.41 -25.35
N LYS A 44 0.53 -2.29 -24.67
CA LYS A 44 0.67 -3.75 -24.76
C LYS A 44 0.28 -4.35 -26.12
N LEU A 45 -0.59 -3.69 -26.90
CA LEU A 45 -1.04 -4.18 -28.21
C LEU A 45 0.02 -4.02 -29.32
N ASN A 46 1.04 -3.16 -29.12
CA ASN A 46 2.12 -2.93 -30.09
C ASN A 46 3.31 -3.92 -29.95
N TYR A 47 3.03 -5.21 -29.74
CA TYR A 47 3.99 -6.33 -29.85
C TYR A 47 5.21 -6.39 -28.89
N PHE A 48 5.32 -5.51 -27.88
CA PHE A 48 6.32 -5.74 -26.83
C PHE A 48 5.89 -6.93 -25.95
N LYS A 49 6.77 -7.93 -25.80
CA LYS A 49 6.57 -9.01 -24.81
C LYS A 49 6.31 -8.39 -23.44
N ILE A 50 5.32 -8.91 -22.70
CA ILE A 50 4.92 -8.53 -21.33
C ILE A 50 6.14 -8.35 -20.40
N ILE A 51 7.16 -9.19 -20.57
CA ILE A 51 8.41 -9.20 -19.78
C ILE A 51 9.36 -8.05 -20.14
N ASN A 52 9.22 -7.45 -21.32
CA ASN A 52 10.10 -6.38 -21.82
C ASN A 52 9.60 -4.97 -21.48
N ILE A 53 8.44 -4.84 -20.85
CA ILE A 53 7.94 -3.56 -20.33
C ILE A 53 8.75 -3.18 -19.09
N SER A 54 9.00 -1.87 -18.89
CA SER A 54 9.75 -1.39 -17.73
C SER A 54 9.08 -1.78 -16.40
N LEU A 55 9.88 -2.06 -15.37
CA LEU A 55 9.38 -2.34 -14.02
C LEU A 55 8.55 -1.19 -13.46
N PHE A 56 8.81 0.04 -13.90
CA PHE A 56 8.03 1.22 -13.53
C PHE A 56 6.59 1.15 -14.05
N ILE A 57 6.39 0.79 -15.33
CA ILE A 57 5.04 0.62 -15.89
C ILE A 57 4.31 -0.53 -15.18
N TRP A 58 5.01 -1.61 -14.85
CA TRP A 58 4.44 -2.70 -14.05
C TRP A 58 4.03 -2.25 -12.64
N SER A 59 4.84 -1.45 -11.97
CA SER A 59 4.46 -0.88 -10.66
C SER A 59 3.22 0.00 -10.78
N ILE A 60 3.14 0.87 -11.80
CA ILE A 60 1.94 1.69 -12.03
C ILE A 60 0.72 0.81 -12.28
N PHE A 61 0.84 -0.21 -13.13
CA PHE A 61 -0.27 -1.12 -13.43
C PHE A 61 -0.85 -1.77 -12.15
N ILE A 62 0.00 -2.26 -11.24
CA ILE A 62 -0.47 -2.82 -9.97
C ILE A 62 -1.05 -1.75 -9.06
N THR A 63 -0.47 -0.56 -8.99
CA THR A 63 -1.04 0.54 -8.17
C THR A 63 -2.43 0.95 -8.63
N THR A 64 -2.66 1.02 -9.95
CA THR A 64 -3.97 1.36 -10.51
C THR A 64 -5.01 0.26 -10.25
N PHE A 65 -4.57 -1.00 -10.22
CA PHE A 65 -5.42 -2.11 -9.83
C PHE A 65 -5.82 -2.01 -8.35
N LEU A 66 -4.85 -1.77 -7.46
CA LEU A 66 -5.10 -1.59 -6.02
C LEU A 66 -6.04 -0.42 -5.75
N LEU A 67 -5.85 0.73 -6.41
CA LEU A 67 -6.70 1.91 -6.26
C LEU A 67 -8.16 1.62 -6.62
N ILE A 68 -8.40 0.95 -7.75
CA ILE A 68 -9.76 0.58 -8.18
C ILE A 68 -10.40 -0.41 -7.20
N LEU A 69 -9.60 -1.31 -6.61
CA LEU A 69 -10.08 -2.31 -5.65
C LEU A 69 -10.39 -1.70 -4.28
N SER A 70 -9.51 -0.84 -3.75
CA SER A 70 -9.53 -0.42 -2.34
C SER A 70 -10.34 0.85 -2.08
N LEU A 71 -10.33 1.82 -3.00
CA LEU A 71 -11.01 3.11 -2.81
C LEU A 71 -12.53 3.01 -2.66
N PRO A 72 -13.26 2.11 -3.36
CA PRO A 72 -14.68 1.94 -3.13
C PRO A 72 -15.02 1.56 -1.68
N VAL A 73 -14.16 0.76 -1.03
CA VAL A 73 -14.34 0.38 0.37
C VAL A 73 -14.18 1.59 1.29
N LEU A 74 -13.17 2.43 1.06
CA LEU A 74 -13.01 3.69 1.80
C LEU A 74 -14.23 4.60 1.59
N ALA A 75 -14.68 4.79 0.35
CA ALA A 75 -15.83 5.65 0.05
C ALA A 75 -17.10 5.17 0.78
N SER A 76 -17.34 3.85 0.82
CA SER A 76 -18.44 3.28 1.58
C SER A 76 -18.31 3.54 3.09
N CYS A 77 -17.13 3.35 3.66
CA CYS A 77 -16.80 3.60 5.06
C CYS A 77 -17.07 5.06 5.45
N LEU A 78 -16.57 5.99 4.62
CA LEU A 78 -16.73 7.42 4.82
C LEU A 78 -18.18 7.88 4.63
N THR A 79 -18.92 7.28 3.69
CA THR A 79 -20.35 7.57 3.50
C THR A 79 -21.17 7.09 4.71
N MET A 80 -20.93 5.89 5.23
CA MET A 80 -21.56 5.41 6.46
C MET A 80 -21.25 6.33 7.66
N LEU A 81 -20.01 6.81 7.76
CA LEU A 81 -19.65 7.76 8.82
C LEU A 81 -20.38 9.10 8.63
N LEU A 82 -20.46 9.58 7.39
CA LEU A 82 -21.19 10.80 7.06
C LEU A 82 -22.66 10.71 7.43
N THR A 83 -23.31 9.57 7.17
CA THR A 83 -24.72 9.37 7.50
C THR A 83 -24.95 9.25 9.00
N ASP A 84 -24.03 8.62 9.75
CA ASP A 84 -24.10 8.58 11.21
C ASP A 84 -24.02 9.99 11.81
N LYS A 85 -23.28 10.90 11.15
CA LYS A 85 -23.13 12.30 11.59
C LYS A 85 -24.29 13.22 11.18
N LEU A 86 -24.87 13.04 9.99
CA LEU A 86 -25.82 13.99 9.41
C LEU A 86 -27.27 13.53 9.47
N PHE A 87 -27.50 12.22 9.32
CA PHE A 87 -28.85 11.65 9.15
C PHE A 87 -29.27 10.77 10.32
N GLY A 88 -28.45 10.68 11.37
CA GLY A 88 -28.76 9.92 12.58
C GLY A 88 -28.78 8.41 12.36
N THR A 89 -28.09 7.90 11.33
CA THR A 89 -27.88 6.44 11.20
C THR A 89 -26.97 5.94 12.32
N SER A 90 -26.90 4.61 12.48
CA SER A 90 -26.15 3.97 13.56
C SER A 90 -25.24 2.84 13.08
N PHE A 91 -24.50 3.02 11.99
CA PHE A 91 -23.55 2.02 11.49
C PHE A 91 -22.42 1.74 12.50
N PHE A 92 -21.88 2.79 13.11
CA PHE A 92 -20.74 2.70 14.02
C PHE A 92 -21.08 3.09 15.46
N ASN A 93 -22.32 3.51 15.74
CA ASN A 93 -22.76 3.89 17.08
C ASN A 93 -23.32 2.68 17.84
N SER A 94 -22.64 2.25 18.91
CA SER A 94 -23.04 1.09 19.72
C SER A 94 -24.39 1.27 20.42
N ILE A 95 -24.78 2.49 20.77
CA ILE A 95 -26.09 2.78 21.39
C ILE A 95 -27.24 2.43 20.42
N GLY A 96 -27.01 2.63 19.11
CA GLY A 96 -27.96 2.29 18.06
C GLY A 96 -27.73 0.92 17.41
N GLY A 97 -26.96 0.03 18.05
CA GLY A 97 -26.65 -1.32 17.56
C GLY A 97 -25.50 -1.45 16.57
N GLY A 98 -24.82 -0.34 16.23
CA GLY A 98 -23.65 -0.32 15.35
C GLY A 98 -22.37 -0.80 16.03
N ASN A 99 -21.29 -0.94 15.24
CA ASN A 99 -19.99 -1.40 15.75
C ASN A 99 -18.84 -0.52 15.26
N PRO A 100 -18.15 0.23 16.15
CA PRO A 100 -16.97 1.02 15.79
C PRO A 100 -15.82 0.18 15.18
N ILE A 101 -15.68 -1.10 15.53
CA ILE A 101 -14.63 -1.98 14.99
C ILE A 101 -14.88 -2.26 13.49
N MET A 102 -16.13 -2.22 13.03
CA MET A 102 -16.45 -2.31 11.60
C MET A 102 -15.81 -1.17 10.82
N PHE A 103 -15.78 0.06 11.37
CA PHE A 103 -15.08 1.19 10.75
C PHE A 103 -13.59 0.86 10.55
N GLN A 104 -12.95 0.29 11.57
CA GLN A 104 -11.53 -0.04 11.52
C GLN A 104 -11.23 -1.08 10.44
N HIS A 105 -12.04 -2.13 10.33
CA HIS A 105 -11.87 -3.13 9.26
C HIS A 105 -11.99 -2.49 7.87
N LEU A 106 -13.04 -1.70 7.63
CA LEU A 106 -13.26 -1.06 6.33
C LEU A 106 -12.16 -0.04 6.00
N PHE A 107 -11.77 0.76 6.99
CA PHE A 107 -10.73 1.76 6.84
C PHE A 107 -9.37 1.11 6.55
N TRP A 108 -8.98 0.08 7.31
CA TRP A 108 -7.69 -0.57 7.10
C TRP A 108 -7.66 -1.48 5.88
N PHE A 109 -8.79 -2.07 5.48
CA PHE A 109 -8.89 -2.77 4.19
C PHE A 109 -8.50 -1.85 3.03
N PHE A 110 -8.79 -0.56 3.14
CA PHE A 110 -8.23 0.45 2.25
C PHE A 110 -6.79 0.85 2.63
N GLY A 111 -6.56 1.18 3.90
CA GLY A 111 -5.35 1.85 4.36
C GLY A 111 -4.08 1.03 4.16
N HIS A 112 -4.16 -0.30 4.25
CA HIS A 112 -2.99 -1.14 4.01
C HIS A 112 -2.64 -1.27 2.51
N PRO A 113 -3.58 -1.51 1.58
CA PRO A 113 -3.32 -1.32 0.16
C PRO A 113 -2.79 0.07 -0.21
N GLU A 114 -3.25 1.14 0.46
CA GLU A 114 -2.82 2.52 0.19
C GLU A 114 -1.31 2.71 0.42
N VAL A 115 -0.74 2.15 1.49
CA VAL A 115 0.73 2.24 1.69
C VAL A 115 1.49 1.52 0.59
N TYR A 116 0.92 0.47 -0.03
CA TYR A 116 1.51 -0.16 -1.21
C TYR A 116 1.34 0.64 -2.48
N ILE A 117 0.20 1.33 -2.66
CA ILE A 117 -0.02 2.29 -3.74
C ILE A 117 1.07 3.38 -3.72
N LEU A 118 1.49 3.83 -2.54
CA LEU A 118 2.56 4.82 -2.39
C LEU A 118 3.96 4.24 -2.70
N ILE A 119 4.29 3.04 -2.23
CA ILE A 119 5.66 2.50 -2.35
C ILE A 119 5.95 1.82 -3.70
N LEU A 120 4.96 1.22 -4.36
CA LEU A 120 5.16 0.48 -5.60
C LEU A 120 5.74 1.36 -6.73
N PRO A 121 5.23 2.58 -7.01
CA PRO A 121 5.80 3.48 -8.02
C PRO A 121 7.22 3.89 -7.64
N ALA A 122 7.47 4.17 -6.35
CA ALA A 122 8.81 4.48 -5.86
C ALA A 122 9.79 3.34 -6.14
N PHE A 123 9.38 2.08 -5.95
CA PHE A 123 10.21 0.94 -6.34
C PHE A 123 10.48 0.87 -7.84
N GLY A 124 9.52 1.26 -8.68
CA GLY A 124 9.71 1.38 -10.12
C GLY A 124 10.76 2.44 -10.47
N ILE A 125 10.71 3.60 -9.81
CA ILE A 125 11.68 4.70 -9.95
C ILE A 125 13.07 4.26 -9.48
N ILE A 126 13.17 3.55 -8.36
CA ILE A 126 14.44 3.01 -7.84
C ILE A 126 15.03 1.99 -8.82
N SER A 127 14.19 1.11 -9.38
CA SER A 127 14.64 0.16 -10.40
C SER A 127 15.18 0.86 -11.65
N TYR A 128 14.50 1.92 -12.10
CA TYR A 128 14.95 2.71 -13.26
C TYR A 128 16.23 3.50 -12.96
N SER A 129 16.33 4.14 -11.80
CA SER A 129 17.54 4.89 -11.40
C SER A 129 18.75 3.98 -11.26
N VAL A 130 18.61 2.78 -10.67
CA VAL A 130 19.68 1.78 -10.62
C VAL A 130 20.17 1.40 -12.03
N LEU A 131 19.26 1.25 -13.00
CA LEU A 131 19.65 0.98 -14.39
C LEU A 131 20.40 2.16 -15.02
N MET A 132 19.89 3.38 -14.83
CA MET A 132 20.53 4.61 -15.31
C MET A 132 21.92 4.80 -14.70
N MET A 133 22.09 4.44 -13.43
CA MET A 133 23.39 4.50 -12.76
C MET A 133 24.37 3.50 -13.34
N THR A 134 23.94 2.24 -13.49
CA THR A 134 24.83 1.13 -13.83
C THR A 134 25.08 0.98 -15.33
N GLY A 135 24.25 1.60 -16.18
CA GLY A 135 24.27 1.42 -17.63
C GLY A 135 23.83 0.03 -18.09
N LYS A 136 23.29 -0.81 -17.20
CA LYS A 136 22.80 -2.16 -17.51
C LYS A 136 21.44 -2.06 -18.20
N ASN A 137 21.20 -2.96 -19.17
CA ASN A 137 19.93 -3.01 -19.90
C ASN A 137 18.75 -3.51 -19.05
N LYS A 138 19.03 -4.36 -18.04
CA LYS A 138 18.03 -4.97 -17.16
C LYS A 138 18.58 -5.11 -15.74
N THR A 139 17.66 -5.11 -14.77
CA THR A 139 17.98 -5.39 -13.38
C THR A 139 18.28 -6.88 -13.21
N PHE A 140 18.98 -7.24 -12.15
CA PHE A 140 19.23 -8.63 -11.79
C PHE A 140 17.91 -9.36 -11.50
N GLY A 141 17.60 -10.43 -12.22
CA GLY A 141 16.34 -11.16 -12.05
C GLY A 141 15.10 -10.30 -12.39
N PRO A 142 14.92 -9.86 -13.65
CA PRO A 142 13.79 -9.01 -14.02
C PRO A 142 12.43 -9.71 -13.84
N ILE A 143 12.40 -11.03 -14.06
CA ILE A 143 11.20 -11.86 -13.87
C ILE A 143 10.86 -11.99 -12.38
N SER A 144 11.86 -12.21 -11.52
CA SER A 144 11.63 -12.28 -10.07
C SER A 144 11.20 -10.93 -9.49
N MET A 145 11.74 -9.81 -9.98
CA MET A 145 11.26 -8.48 -9.61
C MET A 145 9.81 -8.24 -10.03
N LEU A 146 9.42 -8.71 -11.22
CA LEU A 146 8.04 -8.62 -11.69
C LEU A 146 7.11 -9.40 -10.75
N PHE A 147 7.41 -10.67 -10.47
CA PHE A 147 6.62 -11.47 -9.55
C PHE A 147 6.59 -10.90 -8.13
N ALA A 148 7.67 -10.28 -7.67
CA ALA A 148 7.68 -9.58 -6.39
C ALA A 148 6.70 -8.40 -6.36
N ILE A 149 6.61 -7.59 -7.43
CA ILE A 149 5.63 -6.49 -7.53
C ILE A 149 4.20 -7.05 -7.44
N PHE A 150 3.89 -8.11 -8.18
CA PHE A 150 2.57 -8.75 -8.13
C PHE A 150 2.26 -9.33 -6.75
N SER A 151 3.22 -10.03 -6.14
CA SER A 151 3.06 -10.63 -4.81
C SER A 151 2.81 -9.59 -3.74
N ILE A 152 3.57 -8.48 -3.73
CA ILE A 152 3.34 -7.36 -2.80
C ILE A 152 1.92 -6.80 -2.96
N GLY A 153 1.47 -6.58 -4.20
CA GLY A 153 0.12 -6.08 -4.45
C GLY A 153 -0.97 -7.02 -3.96
N LEU A 154 -0.88 -8.32 -4.31
CA LEU A 154 -1.90 -9.30 -3.92
C LEU A 154 -1.94 -9.56 -2.41
N VAL A 155 -0.78 -9.84 -1.81
CA VAL A 155 -0.71 -10.13 -0.37
C VAL A 155 -1.06 -8.87 0.44
N GLY A 156 -0.75 -7.68 -0.08
CA GLY A 156 -1.13 -6.42 0.55
C GLY A 156 -2.64 -6.23 0.75
N CYS A 157 -3.48 -6.85 -0.08
CA CYS A 157 -4.92 -6.84 0.13
C CYS A 157 -5.41 -7.82 1.21
N LEU A 158 -4.54 -8.69 1.73
CA LEU A 158 -4.89 -9.79 2.63
C LEU A 158 -4.43 -9.58 4.07
N VAL A 159 -3.74 -8.48 4.37
CA VAL A 159 -3.02 -8.29 5.64
C VAL A 159 -3.52 -7.12 6.50
N TRP A 160 -4.60 -6.44 6.09
CA TRP A 160 -4.99 -5.16 6.69
C TRP A 160 -5.19 -5.18 8.20
N ALA A 161 -5.65 -6.30 8.76
CA ALA A 161 -5.99 -6.38 10.17
C ALA A 161 -4.78 -6.47 11.11
N HIS A 162 -3.53 -6.48 10.61
CA HIS A 162 -2.38 -6.26 11.51
C HIS A 162 -2.42 -4.89 12.18
N HIS A 163 -3.13 -3.91 11.60
CA HIS A 163 -3.35 -2.61 12.25
C HIS A 163 -4.39 -2.68 13.38
N MET A 164 -4.88 -3.87 13.71
CA MET A 164 -5.99 -4.10 14.61
C MET A 164 -5.65 -5.17 15.67
N PHE A 165 -4.38 -5.52 15.89
CA PHE A 165 -4.04 -6.62 16.80
C PHE A 165 -4.56 -6.43 18.24
N VAL A 166 -4.72 -5.18 18.69
CA VAL A 166 -5.19 -4.83 20.03
C VAL A 166 -6.71 -4.65 20.14
N VAL A 167 -7.49 -4.83 19.06
CA VAL A 167 -8.96 -4.64 19.12
C VAL A 167 -9.72 -5.83 19.71
N GLY A 168 -9.01 -6.90 20.10
CA GLY A 168 -9.60 -8.10 20.67
C GLY A 168 -10.04 -9.16 19.65
N MET A 169 -9.40 -9.23 18.47
CA MET A 169 -9.60 -10.35 17.53
C MET A 169 -9.27 -11.71 18.18
N ASP A 170 -9.82 -12.80 17.65
CA ASP A 170 -9.47 -14.15 18.08
C ASP A 170 -8.01 -14.50 17.75
N ILE A 171 -7.47 -15.51 18.45
CA ILE A 171 -6.06 -15.88 18.35
C ILE A 171 -5.71 -16.37 16.94
N ASP A 172 -6.59 -17.14 16.31
CA ASP A 172 -6.35 -17.72 14.99
C ASP A 172 -6.28 -16.63 13.92
N SER A 173 -7.19 -15.66 13.96
CA SER A 173 -7.13 -14.46 13.11
C SER A 173 -5.81 -13.70 13.30
N ARG A 174 -5.37 -13.46 14.55
CA ARG A 174 -4.10 -12.76 14.78
C ARG A 174 -2.90 -13.52 14.23
N ILE A 175 -2.86 -14.85 14.40
CA ILE A 175 -1.80 -15.71 13.86
C ILE A 175 -1.80 -15.67 12.33
N TYR A 176 -2.99 -15.72 11.70
CA TYR A 176 -3.13 -15.57 10.26
C TYR A 176 -2.55 -14.23 9.79
N TYR A 177 -3.01 -13.11 10.34
CA TYR A 177 -2.56 -11.79 9.90
C TYR A 177 -1.07 -11.55 10.18
N MET A 178 -0.54 -12.04 11.30
CA MET A 178 0.90 -12.05 11.58
C MET A 178 1.67 -12.79 10.48
N SER A 179 1.31 -14.05 10.21
CA SER A 179 2.02 -14.89 9.25
C SER A 179 1.94 -14.33 7.82
N ALA A 180 0.75 -13.89 7.39
CA ALA A 180 0.54 -13.27 6.09
C ALA A 180 1.33 -11.97 5.92
N THR A 181 1.42 -11.15 6.97
CA THR A 181 2.20 -9.90 6.94
C THR A 181 3.70 -10.17 6.83
N MET A 182 4.22 -11.13 7.60
CA MET A 182 5.63 -11.52 7.55
C MET A 182 6.03 -12.05 6.15
N ILE A 183 5.13 -12.75 5.45
CA ILE A 183 5.38 -13.25 4.09
C ILE A 183 5.73 -12.11 3.11
N ILE A 184 5.21 -10.89 3.31
CA ILE A 184 5.50 -9.74 2.43
C ILE A 184 6.98 -9.34 2.44
N ALA A 185 7.72 -9.68 3.50
CA ALA A 185 9.16 -9.43 3.54
C ALA A 185 9.93 -10.22 2.48
N VAL A 186 9.43 -11.37 2.02
CA VAL A 186 10.08 -12.19 0.99
C VAL A 186 10.14 -11.47 -0.37
N PRO A 187 9.01 -11.09 -1.01
CA PRO A 187 9.06 -10.37 -2.29
C PRO A 187 9.73 -8.99 -2.15
N THR A 188 9.61 -8.34 -0.99
CA THR A 188 10.31 -7.08 -0.71
C THR A 188 11.82 -7.27 -0.68
N GLY A 189 12.30 -8.32 0.00
CA GLY A 189 13.71 -8.72 0.04
C GLY A 189 14.26 -9.03 -1.35
N ILE A 190 13.52 -9.78 -2.18
CA ILE A 190 13.92 -10.06 -3.58
C ILE A 190 14.26 -8.78 -4.33
N LYS A 191 13.47 -7.70 -4.14
CA LYS A 191 13.72 -6.42 -4.81
C LYS A 191 14.95 -5.70 -4.28
N VAL A 192 15.12 -5.66 -2.96
CA VAL A 192 16.31 -5.09 -2.31
C VAL A 192 17.58 -5.79 -2.80
N TYR A 193 17.61 -7.12 -2.73
CA TYR A 193 18.75 -7.91 -3.21
C TYR A 193 18.99 -7.74 -4.71
N SER A 194 17.92 -7.68 -5.51
CA SER A 194 18.05 -7.42 -6.95
C SER A 194 18.71 -6.06 -7.23
N TRP A 195 18.33 -4.99 -6.52
CA TRP A 195 18.99 -3.70 -6.68
C TRP A 195 20.47 -3.76 -6.30
N LEU A 196 20.80 -4.36 -5.17
CA LEU A 196 22.20 -4.51 -4.72
C LEU A 196 23.05 -5.31 -5.73
N LEU A 197 22.52 -6.42 -6.25
CA LEU A 197 23.19 -7.23 -7.27
C LEU A 197 23.28 -6.48 -8.61
N THR A 198 22.30 -5.65 -8.95
CA THR A 198 22.39 -4.80 -10.14
C THR A 198 23.48 -3.74 -9.99
N ILE A 199 23.67 -3.17 -8.80
CA ILE A 199 24.75 -2.22 -8.50
C ILE A 199 26.12 -2.92 -8.46
N SER A 200 26.18 -4.20 -8.09
CA SER A 200 27.44 -4.94 -8.00
C SER A 200 28.25 -4.94 -9.32
N GLY A 201 29.56 -4.78 -9.19
CA GLY A 201 30.50 -4.70 -10.30
C GLY A 201 30.51 -3.36 -11.05
N PHE A 202 29.75 -2.36 -10.60
CA PHE A 202 29.76 -1.02 -11.19
C PHE A 202 30.83 -0.11 -10.57
N LEU A 203 31.47 0.71 -11.41
CA LEU A 203 32.37 1.77 -10.98
C LEU A 203 31.57 2.90 -10.31
N MET A 204 31.63 2.97 -8.99
CA MET A 204 30.88 3.91 -8.18
C MET A 204 31.24 5.36 -8.53
N LYS A 205 30.30 6.07 -9.17
CA LYS A 205 30.36 7.53 -9.32
C LYS A 205 29.51 8.15 -8.22
N PHE A 206 30.09 9.03 -7.40
CA PHE A 206 29.39 9.71 -6.32
C PHE A 206 28.68 10.97 -6.85
N TYR A 207 27.37 10.87 -6.99
CA TYR A 207 26.48 11.93 -7.49
C TYR A 207 25.15 11.84 -6.75
N SER A 208 24.32 12.90 -6.86
CA SER A 208 23.05 13.00 -6.13
C SER A 208 22.17 11.74 -6.27
N LEU A 209 22.04 11.20 -7.49
CA LEU A 209 21.26 9.99 -7.74
C LEU A 209 21.79 8.77 -6.99
N PHE A 210 23.12 8.61 -6.94
CA PHE A 210 23.75 7.52 -6.19
C PHE A 210 23.41 7.58 -4.71
N PHE A 211 23.56 8.76 -4.09
CA PHE A 211 23.24 8.93 -2.67
C PHE A 211 21.76 8.70 -2.38
N TRP A 212 20.86 9.15 -3.26
CA TRP A 212 19.43 8.89 -3.12
C TRP A 212 19.08 7.40 -3.21
N VAL A 213 19.66 6.67 -4.16
CA VAL A 213 19.39 5.23 -4.31
C VAL A 213 19.95 4.44 -3.12
N CYS A 214 21.19 4.70 -2.70
CA CYS A 214 21.76 4.03 -1.54
C CYS A 214 21.02 4.39 -0.24
N GLY A 215 20.68 5.67 -0.06
CA GLY A 215 19.88 6.14 1.08
C GLY A 215 18.49 5.51 1.11
N PHE A 216 17.81 5.42 -0.04
CA PHE A 216 16.53 4.72 -0.15
C PHE A 216 16.68 3.26 0.26
N ILE A 217 17.64 2.51 -0.33
CA ILE A 217 17.81 1.08 -0.04
C ILE A 217 18.09 0.87 1.46
N PHE A 218 18.96 1.69 2.06
CA PHE A 218 19.29 1.59 3.49
C PHE A 218 18.09 1.94 4.39
N MET A 219 17.47 3.10 4.21
CA MET A 219 16.37 3.52 5.08
C MET A 219 15.13 2.63 4.92
N PHE A 220 14.85 2.20 3.69
CA PHE A 220 13.75 1.30 3.41
C PHE A 220 13.97 -0.09 4.04
N THR A 221 15.20 -0.62 4.01
CA THR A 221 15.51 -1.90 4.67
C THR A 221 15.42 -1.79 6.19
N MET A 222 15.94 -0.72 6.80
CA MET A 222 15.81 -0.49 8.24
C MET A 222 14.34 -0.37 8.66
N GLY A 223 13.53 0.40 7.95
CA GLY A 223 12.09 0.50 8.21
C GLY A 223 11.34 -0.81 7.97
N GLY A 224 11.76 -1.61 6.99
CA GLY A 224 11.20 -2.94 6.74
C GLY A 224 11.49 -3.93 7.88
N LEU A 225 12.69 -3.87 8.47
CA LEU A 225 13.07 -4.71 9.60
C LEU A 225 12.27 -4.34 10.87
N THR A 226 12.07 -3.06 11.15
CA THR A 226 11.21 -2.65 12.27
C THR A 226 9.74 -3.02 12.01
N GLY A 227 9.28 -2.93 10.75
CA GLY A 227 7.96 -3.42 10.35
C GLY A 227 7.76 -4.92 10.59
N LEU A 228 8.79 -5.75 10.39
CA LEU A 228 8.74 -7.17 10.73
C LEU A 228 8.57 -7.41 12.23
N VAL A 229 9.19 -6.59 13.07
CA VAL A 229 8.99 -6.63 14.53
C VAL A 229 7.53 -6.30 14.87
N LEU A 230 6.98 -5.22 14.30
CA LEU A 230 5.58 -4.82 14.50
C LEU A 230 4.56 -5.79 13.91
N SER A 231 4.94 -6.57 12.89
CA SER A 231 4.05 -7.60 12.34
C SER A 231 3.77 -8.75 13.31
N ASN A 232 4.56 -8.88 14.38
CA ASN A 232 4.38 -9.90 15.40
C ASN A 232 3.31 -9.48 16.40
N MET A 233 2.19 -10.21 16.42
CA MET A 233 1.06 -9.92 17.30
C MET A 233 1.41 -9.88 18.80
N ILE A 234 2.42 -10.62 19.26
CA ILE A 234 2.83 -10.65 20.69
C ILE A 234 3.57 -9.37 21.04
N LEU A 235 4.44 -8.92 20.14
CA LEU A 235 5.21 -7.68 20.34
C LEU A 235 4.31 -6.46 20.17
N ASP A 236 3.40 -6.48 19.19
CA ASP A 236 2.52 -5.36 18.90
C ASP A 236 1.59 -5.02 20.07
N ILE A 237 1.20 -5.98 20.92
CA ILE A 237 0.44 -5.68 22.15
C ILE A 237 1.10 -4.58 23.01
N ASN A 238 2.44 -4.52 23.03
CA ASN A 238 3.19 -3.53 23.79
C ASN A 238 3.66 -2.32 22.95
N LEU A 239 3.57 -2.41 21.61
CA LEU A 239 4.17 -1.45 20.68
C LEU A 239 3.13 -0.72 19.79
N HIS A 240 1.85 -1.07 19.88
CA HIS A 240 0.75 -0.55 19.06
C HIS A 240 0.53 0.97 19.20
#